data_AF-A0A251XH34-F1
#
_entry.id   AF-A0A251XH34-F1
#
_cell.length_a   1.000
_cell.length_b   1.000
_cell.length_c   1.000
_cell.angle_alpha   90.00
_cell.angle_beta   90.00
_cell.angle_gamma   90.00
#
_symmetry.space_group_name_H-M   'P 1'
#
loop_
_entity.id
_entity.type
_entity.pdbx_description
1 polymer ?
#
loop_
_entity_poly.entity_id
_entity_poly.type
_entity_poly.pdbx_seq_one_letter_code
_entity_poly.pdbx_strand_id
1 'polypeptide(L)'
;MEDYLAFTRIRVEALNHALRGLPQERIRFHLCWGSWHGPHTTDIEFRHLVRTMLEIDAGAYSFEGANARHEHEWRVWEDVELPDGKLIVPGVVGHATNVVEHPELVADRIERYARLVAGSA
;
A
#
# COMPACT_ATOMS: atom_id res chain seq x y z
N MET A 1 -7.51 -6.91 16.76
CA MET A 1 -6.67 -6.01 15.93
C MET A 1 -5.28 -5.87 16.54
N GLU A 2 -5.17 -5.47 17.81
CA GLU A 2 -3.88 -5.30 18.49
C GLU A 2 -2.96 -6.53 18.41
N ASP A 3 -3.48 -7.73 18.66
CA ASP A 3 -2.71 -8.97 18.56
C ASP A 3 -2.14 -9.20 17.16
N TYR A 4 -2.93 -8.89 16.12
CA TYR A 4 -2.48 -9.01 14.73
C TYR A 4 -1.36 -8.00 14.42
N LEU A 5 -1.49 -6.76 14.89
CA LEU A 5 -0.45 -5.75 14.71
C LEU A 5 0.81 -6.08 15.51
N ALA A 6 0.68 -6.60 16.73
CA ALA A 6 1.82 -7.07 17.53
C ALA A 6 2.55 -8.23 16.83
N PHE A 7 1.79 -9.20 16.31
CA PHE A 7 2.32 -10.28 15.49
C PHE A 7 3.02 -9.74 14.23
N THR A 8 2.44 -8.75 13.56
CA THR A 8 3.00 -8.16 12.33
C THR A 8 4.29 -7.37 12.60
N ARG A 9 4.35 -6.61 13.71
CA ARG A 9 5.52 -5.80 14.08
C ARG A 9 6.81 -6.61 14.23
N ILE A 10 6.74 -7.83 14.78
CA ILE A 10 7.90 -8.73 14.85
C ILE A 10 8.50 -9.00 13.46
N ARG A 11 7.66 -9.07 12.41
CA ARG A 11 8.10 -9.28 11.02
C ARG A 11 8.68 -8.00 10.42
N VAL A 12 8.12 -6.84 10.74
CA VAL A 12 8.68 -5.54 10.36
C VAL A 12 10.08 -5.38 10.95
N GLU A 13 10.25 -5.67 12.24
CA GLU A 13 11.56 -5.62 12.91
C GLU A 13 12.57 -6.57 12.26
N ALA A 14 12.16 -7.81 11.98
CA ALA A 14 13.00 -8.79 11.29
C ALA A 14 13.38 -8.33 9.86
N LEU A 15 12.44 -7.72 9.13
CA LEU A 15 12.67 -7.20 7.80
C LEU A 15 13.66 -6.03 7.83
N ASN A 16 13.45 -5.04 8.69
CA ASN A 16 14.36 -3.91 8.87
C ASN A 16 15.74 -4.37 9.29
N HIS A 17 15.81 -5.40 10.15
CA HIS A 17 17.06 -6.03 10.52
C HIS A 17 17.82 -6.57 9.30
N ALA A 18 17.12 -7.24 8.38
CA ALA A 18 17.70 -7.80 7.17
C ALA A 18 18.09 -6.73 6.13
N LEU A 19 17.43 -5.58 6.12
CA LEU A 19 17.67 -4.48 5.18
C LEU A 19 18.83 -3.56 5.59
N ARG A 20 19.41 -3.72 6.79
CA ARG A 20 20.46 -2.81 7.28
C ARG A 20 21.66 -2.71 6.35
N GLY A 21 22.09 -1.48 6.10
CA GLY A 21 23.22 -1.16 5.24
C GLY A 21 22.89 -1.17 3.75
N LEU A 22 21.66 -1.50 3.37
CA LEU A 22 21.19 -1.37 1.99
C LEU A 22 20.64 0.05 1.73
N PRO A 23 20.81 0.57 0.51
CA PRO A 23 20.24 1.85 0.11
C PRO A 23 18.71 1.83 0.10
N GLN A 24 18.08 2.59 1.01
CA GLN A 24 16.63 2.63 1.20
C GLN A 24 15.87 3.03 -0.07
N GLU A 25 16.38 3.97 -0.84
CA GLU A 25 15.80 4.47 -2.09
C GLU A 25 15.69 3.40 -3.19
N ARG A 26 16.42 2.29 -3.05
CA ARG A 26 16.38 1.14 -3.97
C ARG A 26 15.50 0.01 -3.44
N ILE A 27 14.97 0.12 -2.24
CA ILE A 27 14.11 -0.88 -1.61
C ILE A 27 12.65 -0.51 -1.85
N ARG A 28 11.88 -1.47 -2.35
CA ARG A 28 10.43 -1.36 -2.55
C ARG A 28 9.74 -2.46 -1.76
N PHE A 29 8.78 -2.08 -0.91
CA PHE A 29 7.94 -3.03 -0.21
C PHE A 29 6.62 -3.21 -0.95
N HIS A 30 6.07 -4.42 -0.94
CA HIS A 30 4.78 -4.73 -1.57
C HIS A 30 3.83 -5.38 -0.56
N LEU A 31 2.68 -4.76 -0.35
CA LEU A 31 1.57 -5.23 0.49
C LEU A 31 0.38 -5.63 -0.40
N CYS A 32 -0.04 -6.88 -0.36
CA CYS A 32 -1.18 -7.36 -1.14
C CYS A 32 -2.00 -8.34 -0.30
N TRP A 33 -3.25 -8.55 -0.68
CA TRP A 33 -4.14 -9.52 -0.03
C TRP A 33 -4.21 -10.86 -0.79
N GLY A 34 -3.20 -11.09 -1.63
CA GLY A 34 -3.03 -12.30 -2.42
C GLY A 34 -3.68 -12.19 -3.80
N SER A 35 -3.20 -13.03 -4.72
CA SER A 35 -3.70 -13.09 -6.09
C SER A 35 -4.91 -14.02 -6.28
N TRP A 36 -5.49 -14.49 -5.17
CA TRP A 36 -6.58 -15.43 -5.23
C TRP A 36 -7.88 -14.75 -5.69
N HIS A 37 -8.66 -15.42 -6.53
CA HIS A 37 -9.87 -14.89 -7.14
C HIS A 37 -11.08 -15.10 -6.23
N GLY A 38 -11.05 -14.50 -5.04
CA GLY A 38 -12.10 -14.65 -4.04
C GLY A 38 -12.81 -13.36 -3.66
N PRO A 39 -13.74 -13.41 -2.70
CA PRO A 39 -14.54 -12.26 -2.33
C PRO A 39 -13.79 -11.25 -1.43
N HIS A 40 -12.59 -11.58 -0.91
CA HIS A 40 -11.76 -10.67 -0.10
C HIS A 40 -12.51 -10.04 1.10
N THR A 41 -13.53 -10.74 1.62
CA THR A 41 -14.39 -10.23 2.71
C THR A 41 -13.72 -10.28 4.09
N THR A 42 -12.65 -11.05 4.22
CA THR A 42 -11.88 -11.22 5.47
C THR A 42 -10.58 -10.42 5.48
N ASP A 43 -10.35 -9.62 4.44
CA ASP A 43 -9.16 -8.82 4.31
C ASP A 43 -9.13 -7.73 5.37
N ILE A 44 -7.97 -7.60 6.02
CA ILE A 44 -7.73 -6.54 7.00
C ILE A 44 -7.65 -5.22 6.24
N GLU A 45 -8.47 -4.26 6.66
CA GLU A 45 -8.53 -2.94 6.03
C GLU A 45 -7.18 -2.23 6.13
N PHE A 46 -6.75 -1.61 5.03
CA PHE A 46 -5.46 -0.94 4.90
C PHE A 46 -5.25 0.17 5.94
N ARG A 47 -6.33 0.83 6.39
CA ARG A 47 -6.27 1.86 7.44
C ARG A 47 -5.63 1.38 8.74
N HIS A 48 -5.70 0.08 9.02
CA HIS A 48 -5.08 -0.53 10.20
C HIS A 48 -3.62 -0.89 9.99
N LEU A 49 -3.19 -1.06 8.74
CA LEU A 49 -1.87 -1.55 8.36
C LEU A 49 -0.92 -0.45 7.90
N VAL A 50 -1.45 0.64 7.32
CA VAL A 50 -0.65 1.69 6.67
C VAL A 50 0.49 2.22 7.53
N ARG A 51 0.25 2.50 8.82
CA ARG A 51 1.29 2.99 9.74
C ARG A 51 2.36 1.94 10.01
N THR A 52 1.96 0.69 10.22
CA THR A 52 2.88 -0.44 10.41
C THR A 52 3.66 -0.76 9.13
N MET A 53 3.06 -0.59 7.95
CA MET A 53 3.76 -0.70 6.67
C MET A 53 4.84 0.38 6.54
N LEU A 54 4.54 1.62 6.93
CA LEU A 54 5.48 2.75 6.88
C LEU A 54 6.63 2.65 7.91
N GLU A 55 6.55 1.75 8.90
CA GLU A 55 7.66 1.41 9.79
C GLU A 55 8.76 0.60 9.09
N ILE A 56 8.51 0.06 7.88
CA ILE A 56 9.49 -0.74 7.12
C ILE A 56 10.55 0.17 6.50
N ASP A 57 11.81 -0.24 6.53
CA ASP A 57 12.93 0.53 5.97
C ASP A 57 12.99 0.45 4.43
N ALA A 58 11.96 0.96 3.75
CA ALA A 58 11.85 1.04 2.30
C ALA A 58 11.75 2.49 1.80
N GLY A 59 12.13 2.74 0.56
CA GLY A 59 11.98 4.03 -0.12
C GLY A 59 10.63 4.16 -0.84
N ALA A 60 10.05 3.04 -1.28
CA ALA A 60 8.74 3.02 -1.93
C ALA A 60 7.84 1.89 -1.42
N TYR A 61 6.55 2.16 -1.33
CA TYR A 61 5.54 1.22 -0.85
C TYR A 61 4.48 0.99 -1.92
N SER A 62 4.43 -0.23 -2.43
CA SER A 62 3.38 -0.70 -3.32
C SER A 62 2.31 -1.43 -2.52
N PHE A 63 1.04 -1.15 -2.83
CA PHE A 63 -0.08 -1.84 -2.22
C PHE A 63 -1.22 -2.00 -3.21
N GLU A 64 -2.07 -3.01 -2.99
CA GLU A 64 -3.23 -3.25 -3.83
C GLU A 64 -4.28 -2.13 -3.67
N GLY A 65 -4.81 -1.62 -4.79
CA GLY A 65 -5.77 -0.51 -4.78
C GLY A 65 -6.69 -0.46 -6.00
N ALA A 66 -6.79 -1.56 -6.77
CA ALA A 66 -7.56 -1.61 -8.02
C ALA A 66 -8.81 -2.47 -7.94
N ASN A 67 -8.83 -3.47 -7.05
CA ASN A 67 -9.93 -4.39 -6.92
C ASN A 67 -11.12 -3.73 -6.18
N ALA A 68 -12.31 -4.30 -6.31
CA ALA A 68 -13.53 -3.74 -5.72
C ALA A 68 -13.48 -3.64 -4.18
N ARG A 69 -12.66 -4.44 -3.51
CA ARG A 69 -12.49 -4.43 -2.06
C ARG A 69 -11.57 -3.29 -1.61
N HIS A 70 -10.49 -3.04 -2.35
CA HIS A 70 -9.40 -2.15 -1.93
C HIS A 70 -9.36 -0.82 -2.68
N GLU A 71 -10.13 -0.64 -3.76
CA GLU A 71 -10.10 0.62 -4.52
C GLU A 71 -10.42 1.83 -3.64
N HIS A 72 -11.34 1.72 -2.69
CA HIS A 72 -11.72 2.84 -1.82
C HIS A 72 -10.62 3.26 -0.81
N GLU A 73 -9.57 2.46 -0.63
CA GLU A 73 -8.57 2.67 0.44
C GLU A 73 -7.61 3.82 0.14
N TRP A 74 -7.69 4.44 -1.04
CA TRP A 74 -7.03 5.72 -1.29
C TRP A 74 -7.39 6.79 -0.24
N ARG A 75 -8.58 6.70 0.37
CA ARG A 75 -9.04 7.60 1.41
C ARG A 75 -8.21 7.56 2.68
N VAL A 76 -7.48 6.48 2.93
CA VAL A 76 -6.56 6.40 4.07
C VAL A 76 -5.54 7.54 4.05
N TRP A 77 -5.16 8.01 2.87
CA TRP A 77 -4.23 9.12 2.68
C TRP A 77 -4.87 10.51 2.93
N GLU A 78 -6.17 10.59 3.18
CA GLU A 78 -6.81 11.82 3.70
C GLU A 78 -6.36 12.08 5.17
N ASP A 79 -6.07 11.02 5.93
CA ASP A 79 -5.72 11.08 7.36
C ASP A 79 -4.25 10.71 7.65
N VAL A 80 -3.54 10.16 6.67
CA VAL A 80 -2.18 9.64 6.82
C VAL A 80 -1.20 10.43 5.97
N GLU A 81 -0.30 11.12 6.64
CA GLU A 81 0.81 11.81 6.01
C GLU A 81 1.91 10.81 5.59
N LEU A 82 2.33 10.91 4.33
CA LEU A 82 3.46 10.15 3.82
C LEU A 82 4.77 10.78 4.33
N PRO A 83 5.66 10.03 5.00
CA PRO A 83 6.91 10.60 5.48
C PRO A 83 7.79 11.15 4.34
N ASP A 84 8.53 12.22 4.63
CA ASP A 84 9.43 12.86 3.67
C ASP A 84 10.40 11.88 3.01
N GLY A 85 10.59 12.05 1.71
CA GLY A 85 11.50 11.22 0.91
C GLY A 85 10.99 9.80 0.66
N LYS A 86 9.76 9.47 1.04
CA LYS A 86 9.10 8.19 0.70
C LYS A 86 8.19 8.34 -0.51
N LEU A 87 7.97 7.23 -1.21
CA LEU A 87 7.07 7.14 -2.35
C LEU A 87 5.98 6.09 -2.11
N ILE A 88 4.80 6.31 -2.69
CA ILE A 88 3.78 5.26 -2.82
C ILE A 88 3.66 4.82 -4.28
N VAL A 89 3.35 3.54 -4.48
CA VAL A 89 3.19 2.90 -5.79
C VAL A 89 1.87 2.11 -5.77
N PRO A 90 0.71 2.79 -5.75
CA PRO A 90 -0.58 2.14 -5.66
C PRO A 90 -0.81 1.23 -6.89
N GLY A 91 -1.22 -0.01 -6.65
CA GLY A 91 -1.62 -0.95 -7.68
C GLY A 91 -2.99 -0.57 -8.21
N VAL A 92 -3.03 0.13 -9.36
CA VAL A 92 -4.25 0.67 -9.98
C VAL A 92 -4.83 -0.20 -11.11
N VAL A 93 -4.20 -1.35 -11.37
CA VAL A 93 -4.65 -2.39 -12.32
C VAL A 93 -4.91 -3.69 -11.55
N GLY A 94 -6.09 -4.26 -11.72
CA GLY A 94 -6.53 -5.47 -11.03
C GLY A 94 -6.03 -6.73 -11.71
N HIS A 95 -5.20 -7.52 -11.02
CA HIS A 95 -4.71 -8.81 -11.55
C HIS A 95 -5.61 -10.00 -11.21
N ALA A 96 -6.61 -9.83 -10.33
CA ALA A 96 -7.53 -10.88 -9.90
C ALA A 96 -8.81 -10.94 -10.77
N THR A 97 -8.79 -10.30 -11.93
CA THR A 97 -9.89 -10.27 -12.90
C THR A 97 -9.33 -10.26 -14.32
N ASN A 98 -10.09 -10.81 -15.27
CA ASN A 98 -9.77 -10.74 -16.69
C ASN A 98 -10.37 -9.49 -17.37
N VAL A 99 -11.08 -8.65 -16.62
CA VAL A 99 -11.64 -7.39 -17.12
C VAL A 99 -10.52 -6.37 -17.21
N VAL A 100 -10.37 -5.77 -18.38
CA VAL A 100 -9.37 -4.72 -18.64
C VAL A 100 -9.96 -3.37 -18.26
N GLU A 101 -9.26 -2.62 -17.42
CA GLU A 101 -9.66 -1.26 -17.07
C GLU A 101 -9.55 -0.31 -18.26
N HIS A 102 -10.50 0.63 -18.34
CA HIS A 102 -10.40 1.74 -19.28
C HIS A 102 -9.20 2.64 -18.91
N PRO A 103 -8.42 3.15 -19.87
CA PRO A 103 -7.27 4.03 -19.57
C PRO A 103 -7.62 5.25 -18.71
N GLU A 104 -8.80 5.86 -18.91
CA GLU A 104 -9.26 6.98 -18.08
C GLU A 104 -9.51 6.57 -16.62
N LEU A 105 -10.01 5.36 -16.37
CA LEU A 105 -10.17 4.86 -15.00
C LEU A 105 -8.80 4.68 -14.32
N VAL A 106 -7.80 4.19 -15.06
CA VAL A 106 -6.43 4.08 -14.55
C VAL A 106 -5.86 5.47 -14.23
N ALA A 107 -6.07 6.45 -15.11
CA ALA A 107 -5.66 7.83 -14.88
C ALA A 107 -6.34 8.43 -13.63
N ASP A 108 -7.67 8.30 -13.52
CA ASP A 108 -8.45 8.78 -12.36
C ASP A 108 -7.94 8.20 -11.04
N ARG A 109 -7.57 6.91 -11.03
CA ARG A 109 -7.01 6.25 -9.85
C ARG A 109 -5.64 6.82 -9.48
N ILE A 110 -4.74 7.01 -10.45
CA ILE A 110 -3.42 7.61 -10.23
C ILE A 110 -3.57 9.03 -9.66
N GLU A 111 -4.43 9.85 -10.28
CA GLU A 111 -4.64 11.22 -9.85
C GLU A 111 -5.24 11.33 -8.44
N ARG A 112 -6.13 10.40 -8.06
CA ARG A 112 -6.70 10.35 -6.69
C ARG A 112 -5.60 10.24 -5.64
N TYR A 113 -4.66 9.31 -5.81
CA TYR A 113 -3.52 9.19 -4.90
C TYR A 113 -2.60 10.41 -4.98
N ALA A 114 -2.25 10.85 -6.20
CA ALA A 114 -1.34 11.98 -6.39
C ALA A 114 -1.85 13.25 -5.69
N ARG A 115 -3.15 13.54 -5.74
CA ARG A 115 -3.76 14.70 -5.07
C ARG A 115 -3.65 14.67 -3.53
N LEU A 116 -3.56 13.49 -2.93
CA LEU A 116 -3.54 13.34 -1.46
C LEU A 116 -2.12 13.31 -0.89
N VAL A 117 -1.17 12.75 -1.64
CA VAL A 117 0.22 12.59 -1.15
C VAL A 117 1.19 13.64 -1.70
N ALA A 118 0.84 14.32 -2.80
CA ALA A 118 1.52 15.56 -3.14
C ALA A 118 1.05 16.59 -2.12
N GLY A 119 1.90 16.88 -1.12
CA GLY A 119 1.62 17.92 -0.13
C GLY A 119 1.13 19.19 -0.83
N SER A 120 0.20 19.91 -0.20
CA SER A 120 -0.20 21.24 -0.66
C SER A 120 1.05 22.08 -0.89
N ALA A 121 1.33 22.37 -2.17
CA ALA A 121 2.38 23.29 -2.57
C ALA A 121 2.17 24.68 -1.97
#